data_AF-A0A6L8FTS9-F1
#
_entry.id   AF-A0A6L8FTS9-F1
#
_cell.length_a   1.000
_cell.length_b   1.000
_cell.length_c   1.000
_cell.angle_alpha   90.00
_cell.angle_beta   90.00
_cell.angle_gamma   90.00
#
_symmetry.space_group_name_H-M   'P 1'
#
loop_
_entity.id
_entity.type
_entity.pdbx_description
1 polymer ?
#
loop_
_entity_poly.entity_id
_entity_poly.type
_entity_poly.pdbx_seq_one_letter_code
_entity_poly.pdbx_strand_id
1 'polypeptide(L)' 'MLLQKEDLLAALNSVTSIPVVPFRGGQIDYEAHAKNINYLMENNHLDGDRPRVIGIAGTSLIHHISADEQVRLLGFTGE' A
#
# COMPACT_ATOMS: atom_id res chain seq x y z
N MET A 1 2.21 -1.90 24.34
CA MET A 1 1.29 -3.03 24.13
C MET A 1 2.13 -4.22 23.68
N LEU A 2 2.21 -5.29 24.47
CA LEU A 2 2.90 -6.52 24.03
C LEU A 2 1.92 -7.31 23.16
N LEU A 3 2.23 -7.47 21.87
CA LEU A 3 1.53 -8.40 21.00
C LEU A 3 1.89 -9.83 21.41
N GLN A 4 0.87 -10.68 21.62
CA GLN A 4 1.11 -12.12 21.78
C GLN A 4 1.68 -12.66 20.47
N LYS A 5 2.49 -13.72 20.55
CA LYS A 5 3.17 -14.29 19.36
C LYS A 5 2.16 -14.73 18.30
N GLU A 6 1.04 -15.27 18.75
CA GLU A 6 -0.05 -15.76 17.90
C GLU A 6 -0.72 -14.61 17.14
N ASP A 7 -0.95 -13.48 17.81
CA ASP A 7 -1.51 -12.27 17.18
C ASP A 7 -0.55 -11.69 16.14
N LEU A 8 0.76 -11.71 16.41
CA LEU A 8 1.78 -11.30 15.46
C LEU A 8 1.79 -12.20 14.22
N LEU A 9 1.76 -13.53 14.41
CA LEU A 9 1.74 -14.50 13.32
C LEU A 9 0.45 -14.40 12.50
N ALA A 10 -0.69 -14.13 13.14
CA ALA A 10 -1.95 -13.89 12.46
C ALA A 10 -1.91 -12.60 11.61
N ALA A 11 -1.33 -11.52 12.12
CA ALA A 11 -1.15 -10.27 11.37
C ALA A 11 -0.19 -10.44 10.17
N LEU A 12 0.82 -11.29 10.31
CA LEU A 12 1.75 -11.64 9.22
C LEU A 12 1.15 -12.60 8.19
N ASN A 13 0.06 -13.30 8.52
CA ASN A 13 -0.65 -14.20 7.61
C ASN A 13 -1.61 -13.43 6.66
N SER A 14 -1.06 -12.41 6.02
CA SER A 14 -1.76 -11.51 5.10
C SER A 14 -1.21 -11.64 3.68
N VAL A 15 -1.89 -10.98 2.73
CA VAL A 15 -1.33 -10.73 1.41
C VAL A 15 -1.01 -9.26 1.28
N THR A 16 0.26 -8.95 1.01
CA THR A 16 0.72 -7.58 0.76
C THR A 16 0.48 -7.21 -0.70
N SER A 17 -0.34 -6.20 -0.92
CA SER A 17 -0.53 -5.59 -2.24
C SER A 17 0.39 -4.39 -2.37
N ILE A 18 1.23 -4.40 -3.39
CA ILE A 18 2.19 -3.32 -3.65
C ILE A 18 1.70 -2.57 -4.88
N PRO A 19 1.06 -1.39 -4.72
CA PRO A 19 0.53 -0.64 -5.84
C PRO A 19 1.67 -0.09 -6.69
N VAL A 20 1.45 -0.08 -8.01
CA VAL A 20 2.26 0.73 -8.93
C VAL A 20 2.04 2.21 -8.62
N VAL A 21 3.12 2.99 -8.66
CA VAL A 21 3.06 4.45 -8.57
C VAL A 21 3.04 5.01 -9.99
N PRO A 22 1.93 5.62 -10.43
CA PRO A 22 1.83 6.17 -11.77
C PRO A 22 2.67 7.45 -11.91
N PHE A 23 3.26 7.63 -13.08
CA PHE A 23 4.02 8.84 -13.44
C PHE A 23 3.42 9.47 -14.70
N ARG A 24 3.37 10.81 -14.73
CA ARG A 24 2.95 11.61 -15.88
C ARG A 24 3.95 12.75 -16.07
N GLY A 25 4.58 12.81 -17.25
CA GLY A 25 5.58 13.84 -17.53
C GLY A 25 6.83 13.77 -16.62
N GLY A 26 7.19 12.57 -16.15
CA GLY A 26 8.33 12.36 -15.25
C GLY A 26 8.07 12.70 -13.78
N GLN A 27 6.85 13.11 -13.44
CA GLN A 27 6.42 13.38 -12.07
C GLN A 27 5.38 12.36 -11.63
N ILE A 28 5.28 12.13 -10.32
CA ILE A 28 4.24 11.27 -9.75
C ILE A 28 2.86 11.85 -10.05
N ASP A 29 1.96 11.00 -10.54
CA ASP A 29 0.56 11.31 -10.75
C ASP A 29 -0.26 10.93 -9.51
N TYR A 30 -0.30 11.86 -8.55
CA TYR A 30 -0.98 11.63 -7.26
C TYR A 30 -2.48 11.36 -7.39
N GLU A 31 -3.15 11.96 -8.38
CA GLU A 31 -4.58 11.74 -8.60
C GLU A 31 -4.83 10.31 -9.11
N ALA A 32 -4.01 9.84 -10.05
CA ALA A 32 -4.08 8.46 -10.51
C ALA A 32 -3.68 7.47 -9.40
N HIS A 33 -2.72 7.82 -8.55
CA HIS A 33 -2.35 7.00 -7.40
C HIS A 33 -3.51 6.86 -6.42
N ALA A 34 -4.21 7.96 -6.09
CA ALA A 34 -5.39 7.93 -5.23
C ALA A 34 -6.47 7.00 -5.77
N LYS A 35 -6.74 7.04 -7.08
CA LYS A 35 -7.69 6.11 -7.73
C LYS A 35 -7.26 4.65 -7.60
N ASN A 36 -5.96 4.37 -7.73
CA ASN A 36 -5.41 3.03 -7.55
C ASN A 36 -5.56 2.54 -6.10
N ILE A 37 -5.30 3.41 -5.12
CA ILE A 37 -5.50 3.11 -3.70
C ILE A 37 -6.97 2.83 -3.40
N ASN A 38 -7.90 3.68 -3.84
CA ASN A 38 -9.32 3.47 -3.63
C ASN A 38 -9.80 2.14 -4.23
N TYR A 39 -9.39 1.84 -5.47
CA TYR A 39 -9.68 0.56 -6.09
C TYR A 39 -9.19 -0.61 -5.25
N LEU A 40 -7.95 -0.56 -4.75
CA LEU A 40 -7.41 -1.60 -3.87
C LEU A 40 -8.17 -1.67 -2.54
N MET A 41 -8.50 -0.55 -1.90
CA MET A 41 -9.28 -0.57 -0.65
C MET A 41 -10.65 -1.24 -0.86
N GLU A 42 -11.29 -0.98 -2.01
CA GLU A 42 -12.64 -1.49 -2.33
C GLU A 42 -12.67 -2.90 -2.90
N ASN A 43 -11.60 -3.40 -3.53
CA ASN A 43 -11.66 -4.64 -4.32
C ASN A 43 -10.63 -5.69 -3.89
N ASN A 44 -9.76 -5.37 -2.94
CA ASN A 44 -8.65 -6.24 -2.55
C ASN A 44 -9.09 -7.30 -1.53
N HIS A 45 -10.01 -8.18 -1.94
CA HIS A 45 -10.55 -9.27 -1.12
C HIS A 45 -9.93 -10.62 -1.50
N LEU A 46 -9.81 -11.55 -0.55
CA LEU A 46 -9.43 -12.95 -0.79
C LEU A 46 -10.46 -13.86 -0.14
N ASP A 47 -10.47 -15.13 -0.58
CA ASP A 47 -11.21 -16.18 0.10
C ASP A 47 -10.83 -16.26 1.59
N GLY A 48 -11.85 -16.35 2.44
CA GLY A 48 -11.70 -16.58 3.88
C GLY A 48 -11.33 -15.35 4.72
N ASP A 49 -11.72 -14.13 4.29
CA ASP A 49 -11.58 -12.87 5.05
C ASP A 49 -10.16 -12.57 5.53
N ARG A 50 -9.15 -13.03 4.80
CA ARG A 50 -7.75 -12.81 5.17
C ARG A 50 -7.40 -11.31 5.11
N PRO A 51 -6.75 -10.76 6.15
CA PRO A 51 -6.32 -9.36 6.14
C PRO A 51 -5.39 -9.07 4.96
N ARG A 52 -5.51 -7.86 4.39
CA ARG A 52 -4.62 -7.36 3.36
C ARG A 52 -3.87 -6.13 3.87
N VAL A 53 -2.61 -6.04 3.50
CA VAL A 53 -1.77 -4.87 3.76
C VAL A 53 -1.48 -4.21 2.42
N ILE A 54 -1.79 -2.93 2.30
CA ILE A 54 -1.30 -2.12 1.17
C ILE A 54 0.00 -1.48 1.64
N GLY A 55 1.07 -1.66 0.88
CA GLY A 55 2.39 -1.14 1.24
C GLY A 55 3.17 -0.66 0.02
N ILE A 56 4.10 0.27 0.24
CA ILE A 56 5.01 0.76 -0.79
C ILE A 56 6.30 -0.05 -0.72
N ALA A 57 6.72 -0.62 -1.86
CA ALA A 57 7.95 -1.41 -1.95
C ALA A 57 8.54 -1.36 -3.37
N GLY A 58 9.30 -2.38 -3.77
CA GLY A 58 10.02 -2.41 -5.06
C GLY A 58 9.14 -2.15 -6.29
N THR A 59 7.93 -2.74 -6.34
CA THR A 59 6.97 -2.54 -7.45
C THR A 59 6.44 -1.09 -7.53
N SER A 60 6.52 -0.35 -6.43
CA SER A 60 6.19 1.08 -6.36
C SER A 60 7.34 1.98 -6.77
N LEU A 61 8.47 1.41 -7.21
CA LEU A 61 9.72 2.12 -7.51
C LEU A 61 10.22 2.96 -6.33
N ILE A 62 10.08 2.45 -5.10
CA ILE A 62 10.38 3.18 -3.86
C ILE A 62 11.81 3.78 -3.83
N HIS A 63 12.78 3.14 -4.48
CA HIS A 63 14.17 3.62 -4.58
C HIS A 63 14.38 4.79 -5.55
N HIS A 64 13.37 5.13 -6.35
CA HIS A 64 13.41 6.18 -7.37
C HIS A 64 12.58 7.42 -7.02
N ILE A 65 11.98 7.43 -5.83
CA ILE A 65 11.16 8.52 -5.32
C ILE A 65 11.73 9.02 -3.99
N SER A 66 11.65 10.32 -3.75
CA SER A 66 12.17 10.95 -2.53
C SER A 66 11.39 10.53 -1.30
N ALA A 67 11.98 10.72 -0.11
CA ALA A 67 11.32 10.40 1.15
C ALA A 67 10.00 11.18 1.34
N ASP A 68 9.98 12.46 0.95
CA ASP A 68 8.76 13.29 1.03
C ASP A 68 7.65 12.77 0.12
N GLU A 69 8.00 12.30 -1.08
CA GLU A 69 7.05 11.67 -1.99
C GLU A 69 6.53 10.34 -1.45
N GLN A 70 7.37 9.53 -0.82
CA GLN A 70 6.95 8.29 -0.14
C GLN A 70 5.95 8.58 0.97
N VAL A 71 6.22 9.58 1.82
CA VAL A 71 5.31 9.99 2.89
C VAL A 71 3.98 10.47 2.32
N ARG A 72 4.02 11.27 1.24
CA ARG A 72 2.81 11.78 0.59
C ARG A 72 1.97 10.65 -0.03
N LEU A 73 2.60 9.66 -0.66
CA LEU A 73 1.91 8.49 -1.22
C LEU A 73 1.19 7.69 -0.13
N LEU A 74 1.83 7.50 1.03
CA LEU A 74 1.22 6.80 2.17
C LEU A 74 0.00 7.55 2.73
N GLY A 75 -0.04 8.88 2.61
CA GLY A 75 -1.17 9.71 3.04
C GLY A 75 -2.52 9.28 2.46
N PHE A 76 -2.53 8.82 1.20
CA PHE A 76 -3.75 8.39 0.50
C PHE A 76 -4.38 7.11 1.06
N THR A 77 -3.67 6.36 1.92
CA THR A 77 -4.24 5.17 2.57
C THR A 77 -5.05 5.49 3.83
N GLY A 78 -4.99 6.73 4.34
CA GLY A 78 -5.68 7.16 5.56
C GLY A 78 -6.78 8.21 5.36
N GLU A 79 -7.05 8.57 4.10
CA GLU A 79 -8.18 9.43 3.68
C GLU A 79 -9.43 8.59 3.41
#